data_AF-A0AB34XJC2-F1
#
_entry.id   AF-A0AB34XJC2-F1
#
_cell.length_a   1.000
_cell.length_b   1.000
_cell.length_c   1.000
_cell.angle_alpha   90.00
_cell.angle_beta   90.00
_cell.angle_gamma   90.00
#
_symmetry.space_group_name_H-M   'P 1'
#
loop_
_entity.id
_entity.type
_entity.pdbx_description
1 polymer ?
#
loop_
_entity_poly.entity_id
_entity_poly.type
_entity_poly.pdbx_seq_one_letter_code
_entity_poly.pdbx_strand_id
1 'polypeptide(L)'
;MNETNTLPLSRRLKEATTSTHETLDQSIMSRNMFATTKGYRDFVLLQYRFHQHLDPLYRHEVLAGIIPDLTARNRFSMLQEDLNDLGEPLPARQTFLPVEDASVAAGWLYVGEGSKLGAGFLIKLAQKIGFTPSFGARHLAPDPEGRGLSWNRFREAIDHAPELDPARCIQGAQDAFRHVRRYLESPEDVLMHP
;
A
#
# COMPACT_ATOMS: atom_id res chain seq x y z
N MET A 1 -35.79 14.90 6.14
CA MET A 1 -34.76 14.51 5.15
C MET A 1 -33.43 14.72 5.85
N ASN A 2 -32.73 13.65 6.23
CA ASN A 2 -31.47 13.77 6.96
C ASN A 2 -30.33 14.00 5.95
N GLU A 3 -29.78 15.21 5.96
CA GLU A 3 -28.63 15.66 5.16
C GLU A 3 -27.28 15.09 5.63
N THR A 4 -27.26 13.89 6.22
CA THR A 4 -26.02 13.25 6.73
C THR A 4 -25.42 12.20 5.79
N ASN A 5 -25.93 12.05 4.57
CA ASN A 5 -25.49 10.98 3.68
C ASN A 5 -25.09 11.49 2.30
N THR A 6 -23.79 11.74 2.05
CA THR A 6 -23.14 11.69 0.72
C THR A 6 -21.63 12.05 0.75
N LEU A 7 -20.87 11.77 1.81
CA LEU A 7 -19.42 11.88 1.68
C LEU A 7 -18.92 10.84 0.64
N PRO A 8 -18.04 11.21 -0.31
CA PRO A 8 -17.40 10.26 -1.22
C PRO A 8 -16.66 9.18 -0.43
N LEU A 9 -16.63 7.95 -0.96
CA LEU A 9 -16.00 6.81 -0.30
C LEU A 9 -14.56 7.10 0.13
N SER A 10 -13.78 7.73 -0.74
CA SER A 10 -12.38 8.13 -0.50
C SER A 10 -12.22 9.10 0.67
N ARG A 11 -13.22 9.97 0.92
CA ARG A 11 -13.24 10.86 2.09
C ARG A 11 -13.59 10.11 3.36
N ARG A 12 -14.58 9.20 3.32
CA ARG A 12 -14.94 8.34 4.45
C ARG A 12 -13.76 7.47 4.88
N LEU A 13 -13.06 6.87 3.91
CA LEU A 13 -11.84 6.10 4.13
C LEU A 13 -10.77 6.95 4.81
N LYS A 14 -10.50 8.15 4.29
CA LYS A 14 -9.53 9.07 4.88
C LYS A 14 -9.88 9.39 6.33
N GLU A 15 -11.12 9.78 6.62
CA GLU A 15 -11.57 10.10 7.97
C GLU A 15 -11.41 8.91 8.92
N ALA A 16 -11.74 7.70 8.47
CA ALA A 16 -11.63 6.49 9.27
C ALA A 16 -10.19 6.02 9.50
N THR A 17 -9.22 6.43 8.67
CA THR A 17 -7.83 5.93 8.75
C THR A 17 -6.77 6.98 9.07
N THR A 18 -7.12 8.27 9.18
CA THR A 18 -6.14 9.36 9.37
C THR A 18 -5.25 9.14 10.60
N SER A 19 -5.83 8.86 11.77
CA SER A 19 -5.06 8.64 13.01
C SER A 19 -4.13 7.42 12.92
N THR A 20 -4.58 6.36 12.24
CA THR A 20 -3.77 5.15 12.06
C THR A 20 -2.61 5.39 11.09
N HIS A 21 -2.86 6.15 10.02
CA HIS A 21 -1.84 6.58 9.07
C HIS A 21 -0.77 7.44 9.78
N GLU A 22 -1.16 8.45 10.54
CA GLU A 22 -0.23 9.33 11.27
C GLU A 22 0.63 8.55 12.26
N THR A 23 0.04 7.60 12.99
CA THR A 23 0.77 6.73 13.93
C THR A 23 1.79 5.85 13.22
N LEU A 24 1.42 5.29 12.06
CA LEU A 24 2.32 4.46 11.27
C LEU A 24 3.49 5.28 10.71
N ASP A 25 3.22 6.46 10.16
CA ASP A 25 4.25 7.38 9.64
C ASP A 25 5.26 7.76 10.73
N GLN A 26 4.76 8.15 11.92
CA GLN A 26 5.63 8.45 13.07
C GLN A 26 6.48 7.25 13.47
N SER A 27 5.93 6.04 13.42
CA SER A 27 6.63 4.80 13.77
C SER A 27 7.72 4.43 12.75
N ILE A 28 7.50 4.69 11.46
CA ILE A 28 8.51 4.49 10.41
C ILE A 28 9.62 5.53 10.55
N MET A 29 9.27 6.80 10.77
CA MET A 29 10.24 7.89 10.92
C MET A 29 11.10 7.73 12.19
N SER A 30 10.52 7.33 13.32
CA SER A 30 11.24 7.17 14.59
C SER A 30 12.31 6.07 14.55
N ARG A 31 12.15 5.09 13.66
CA ARG A 31 13.12 4.01 13.44
C ARG A 31 14.31 4.41 12.57
N ASN A 32 14.35 5.64 12.04
CA ASN A 32 15.43 6.15 11.20
C ASN A 32 15.83 5.18 10.07
N MET A 33 14.85 4.50 9.46
CA MET A 33 15.09 3.46 8.45
C MET A 33 15.85 3.98 7.22
N PHE A 34 15.87 5.28 6.98
CA PHE A 34 16.59 5.88 5.84
C PHE A 34 17.98 6.43 6.22
N ALA A 35 18.45 6.22 7.45
CA ALA A 35 19.77 6.69 7.89
C ALA A 35 20.91 5.74 7.49
N THR A 36 20.61 4.46 7.24
CA THR A 36 21.61 3.44 6.88
C THR A 36 21.06 2.50 5.82
N THR A 37 21.95 1.83 5.08
CA THR A 37 21.59 0.78 4.13
C THR A 37 20.82 -0.37 4.81
N LYS A 38 21.23 -0.78 6.02
CA LYS A 38 20.51 -1.82 6.76
C LYS A 38 19.07 -1.39 7.08
N GLY A 39 18.88 -0.18 7.61
CA GLY A 39 17.54 0.32 7.91
C GLY A 39 16.67 0.38 6.66
N TYR A 40 17.26 0.71 5.51
CA TYR A 40 16.51 0.81 4.26
C TYR A 40 16.08 -0.56 3.75
N ARG A 41 16.94 -1.58 3.88
CA ARG A 41 16.57 -2.99 3.64
C ARG A 41 15.39 -3.42 4.50
N ASP A 42 15.42 -3.08 5.79
CA ASP A 42 14.31 -3.37 6.71
C ASP A 42 13.00 -2.69 6.25
N PHE A 43 13.08 -1.46 5.71
CA PHE A 43 11.95 -0.77 5.09
C PHE A 43 11.44 -1.45 3.82
N VAL A 44 12.33 -1.86 2.90
CA VAL A 44 11.92 -2.54 1.66
C VAL A 44 11.31 -3.92 1.97
N LEU A 45 11.84 -4.65 2.96
CA LEU A 45 11.25 -5.92 3.43
C LEU A 45 9.85 -5.73 4.03
N LEU A 46 9.64 -4.66 4.80
CA LEU A 46 8.31 -4.27 5.29
C LEU A 46 7.35 -4.03 4.12
N GLN A 47 7.77 -3.24 3.12
CA GLN A 47 6.97 -2.95 1.93
C GLN A 47 6.66 -4.22 1.14
N TYR A 48 7.65 -5.09 0.92
CA TYR A 48 7.50 -6.36 0.23
C TYR A 48 6.42 -7.22 0.89
N ARG A 49 6.50 -7.41 2.21
CA ARG A 49 5.55 -8.24 2.95
C ARG A 49 4.13 -7.71 2.85
N PHE A 50 3.95 -6.40 2.95
CA PHE A 50 2.65 -5.78 2.76
C PHE A 50 2.12 -5.93 1.34
N HIS A 51 2.94 -5.67 0.32
CA HIS A 51 2.50 -5.74 -1.08
C HIS A 51 2.28 -7.16 -1.57
N GLN A 52 2.84 -8.17 -0.91
CA GLN A 52 2.49 -9.57 -1.19
C GLN A 52 1.01 -9.85 -0.93
N HIS A 53 0.39 -9.21 0.07
CA HIS A 53 -1.07 -9.29 0.30
C HIS A 53 -1.86 -8.57 -0.78
N LEU A 54 -1.33 -7.45 -1.30
CA LEU A 54 -1.99 -6.64 -2.32
C LEU A 54 -1.89 -7.24 -3.73
N ASP A 55 -0.81 -7.97 -4.04
CA ASP A 55 -0.55 -8.51 -5.38
C ASP A 55 -1.75 -9.24 -6.02
N PRO A 56 -2.44 -10.18 -5.34
CA PRO A 56 -3.63 -10.81 -5.93
C PRO A 56 -4.81 -9.83 -6.12
N LEU A 57 -4.93 -8.80 -5.29
CA LEU A 57 -6.05 -7.86 -5.33
C LEU A 57 -6.03 -6.97 -6.59
N TYR A 58 -4.85 -6.71 -7.15
CA TYR A 58 -4.71 -6.00 -8.43
C TYR A 58 -5.18 -6.82 -9.66
N ARG A 59 -5.66 -8.05 -9.43
CA ARG A 59 -6.30 -8.92 -10.43
C ARG A 59 -7.73 -9.29 -10.04
N HIS A 60 -8.31 -8.63 -9.03
CA HIS A 60 -9.67 -8.92 -8.57
C HIS A 60 -10.68 -8.54 -9.67
N GLU A 61 -11.51 -9.51 -10.08
CA GLU A 61 -12.39 -9.37 -11.26
C GLU A 61 -13.37 -8.20 -11.15
N VAL A 62 -14.10 -8.10 -10.03
CA VAL A 62 -15.04 -6.99 -9.80
C VAL A 62 -14.34 -5.63 -9.84
N LEU A 63 -13.17 -5.51 -9.20
CA LEU A 63 -12.43 -4.26 -9.15
C LEU A 63 -11.80 -3.90 -10.50
N ALA A 64 -11.48 -4.87 -11.35
CA ALA A 64 -11.02 -4.59 -12.72
C ALA A 64 -12.14 -3.96 -13.57
N GLY A 65 -13.42 -4.22 -13.24
CA GLY A 65 -14.57 -3.53 -13.85
C GLY A 65 -14.76 -2.09 -13.34
N ILE A 66 -14.27 -1.77 -12.14
CA ILE A 66 -14.41 -0.45 -11.50
C ILE A 66 -13.19 0.45 -11.79
N ILE A 67 -11.99 -0.13 -11.80
CA ILE A 67 -10.70 0.55 -11.91
C ILE A 67 -10.03 0.07 -13.22
N PRO A 68 -10.17 0.81 -14.34
CA PRO A 68 -9.75 0.33 -15.66
C PRO A 68 -8.26 -0.03 -15.79
N ASP A 69 -7.39 0.60 -15.00
CA ASP A 69 -5.93 0.39 -15.01
C ASP A 69 -5.44 -0.43 -13.81
N LEU A 70 -6.33 -1.17 -13.13
CA LEU A 70 -6.05 -1.86 -11.87
C LEU A 70 -4.74 -2.65 -11.90
N THR A 71 -4.57 -3.55 -12.86
CA THR A 71 -3.38 -4.42 -12.92
C THR A 71 -2.09 -3.64 -13.11
N ALA A 72 -2.12 -2.52 -13.84
CA ALA A 72 -0.94 -1.69 -14.09
C ALA A 72 -0.49 -0.89 -12.85
N ARG A 73 -1.38 -0.72 -11.87
CA ARG A 73 -1.07 -0.04 -10.60
C ARG A 73 -0.21 -0.89 -9.65
N ASN A 74 -0.14 -2.20 -9.87
CA ASN A 74 0.61 -3.10 -9.01
C ASN A 74 2.11 -2.85 -9.09
N ARG A 75 2.75 -2.60 -7.95
CA ARG A 75 4.21 -2.39 -7.83
C ARG A 75 4.95 -3.52 -7.12
N PHE A 76 4.33 -4.69 -6.95
CA PHE A 76 4.95 -5.80 -6.23
C PHE A 76 6.22 -6.32 -6.92
N SER A 77 6.24 -6.37 -8.26
CA SER A 77 7.46 -6.76 -9.01
C SER A 77 8.62 -5.80 -8.79
N MET A 78 8.35 -4.50 -8.65
CA MET A 78 9.38 -3.49 -8.34
C MET A 78 10.03 -3.76 -6.98
N LEU A 79 9.27 -4.24 -5.98
CA LEU A 79 9.81 -4.60 -4.68
C LEU A 79 10.70 -5.86 -4.75
N GLN A 80 10.38 -6.80 -5.63
CA GLN A 80 11.24 -7.97 -5.88
C GLN A 80 12.58 -7.53 -6.50
N GLU A 81 12.54 -6.65 -7.50
CA GLU A 81 13.74 -6.08 -8.12
C GLU A 81 14.57 -5.27 -7.11
N ASP A 82 13.92 -4.45 -6.28
CA ASP A 82 14.61 -3.65 -5.28
C ASP A 82 15.30 -4.51 -4.22
N LEU A 83 14.67 -5.60 -3.75
CA LEU A 83 15.33 -6.55 -2.84
C LEU A 83 16.54 -7.23 -3.50
N ASN A 84 16.45 -7.58 -4.79
CA ASN A 84 17.58 -8.15 -5.53
C ASN A 84 18.75 -7.16 -5.61
N ASP A 85 18.49 -5.89 -5.94
CA ASP A 85 19.52 -4.83 -5.97
C ASP A 85 20.18 -4.63 -4.60
N LEU A 86 19.41 -4.81 -3.53
CA LEU A 86 19.88 -4.69 -2.15
C LEU A 86 20.67 -5.91 -1.67
N GLY A 87 20.70 -6.99 -2.45
CA GLY A 87 21.32 -8.27 -2.09
C GLY A 87 20.54 -9.04 -1.01
N GLU A 88 19.24 -8.77 -0.87
CA GLU A 88 18.39 -9.42 0.11
C GLU A 88 17.68 -10.63 -0.50
N PRO A 89 17.65 -11.79 0.18
CA PRO A 89 16.84 -12.91 -0.28
C PRO A 89 15.36 -12.54 -0.23
N LEU A 90 14.61 -12.93 -1.25
CA LEU A 90 13.16 -12.73 -1.26
C LEU A 90 12.52 -13.57 -0.15
N PRO A 91 11.72 -12.97 0.75
CA PRO A 91 10.93 -13.75 1.70
C PRO A 91 10.03 -14.75 0.98
N ALA A 92 9.85 -15.91 1.59
CA ALA A 92 8.99 -16.96 1.03
C ALA A 92 7.59 -16.43 0.73
N ARG A 93 7.09 -16.75 -0.47
CA ARG A 93 5.74 -16.36 -0.87
C ARG A 93 4.73 -17.01 0.05
N GLN A 94 3.96 -16.19 0.75
CA GLN A 94 2.85 -16.69 1.57
C GLN A 94 1.63 -16.87 0.66
N THR A 95 0.87 -17.92 0.92
CA THR A 95 -0.44 -18.10 0.31
C THR A 95 -1.46 -17.45 1.23
N PHE A 96 -2.22 -16.50 0.70
CA PHE A 96 -3.30 -15.86 1.43
C PHE A 96 -4.63 -16.42 0.95
N LEU A 97 -5.60 -16.50 1.85
CA LEU A 97 -6.98 -16.75 1.44
C LEU A 97 -7.41 -15.63 0.49
N PRO A 98 -8.08 -15.95 -0.63
CA PRO A 98 -8.61 -14.94 -1.54
C PRO A 98 -9.52 -13.97 -0.77
N VAL A 99 -9.31 -12.68 -0.96
CA VAL A 99 -10.28 -11.67 -0.53
C VAL A 99 -11.36 -11.61 -1.61
N GLU A 100 -12.43 -12.38 -1.44
CA GLU A 100 -13.54 -12.46 -2.39
C GLU A 100 -14.43 -11.21 -2.37
N ASP A 101 -14.49 -10.51 -1.24
CA ASP A 101 -15.27 -9.29 -1.08
C ASP A 101 -14.55 -8.10 -1.72
N ALA A 102 -15.08 -7.63 -2.85
CA ALA A 102 -14.56 -6.49 -3.60
C ALA A 102 -14.44 -5.21 -2.75
N SER A 103 -15.36 -5.00 -1.80
CA SER A 103 -15.34 -3.82 -0.94
C SER A 103 -14.17 -3.88 0.04
N VAL A 104 -13.93 -5.05 0.65
CA VAL A 104 -12.75 -5.25 1.51
C VAL A 104 -11.47 -5.08 0.68
N ALA A 105 -11.40 -5.69 -0.50
CA ALA A 105 -10.25 -5.57 -1.39
C ALA A 105 -9.99 -4.11 -1.82
N ALA A 106 -11.03 -3.32 -2.11
CA ALA A 106 -10.91 -1.90 -2.41
C ALA A 106 -10.33 -1.10 -1.23
N GLY A 107 -10.71 -1.45 0.00
CA GLY A 107 -10.12 -0.89 1.22
C GLY A 107 -8.61 -1.15 1.34
N TRP A 108 -8.18 -2.37 1.06
CA TRP A 108 -6.75 -2.72 1.04
C TRP A 108 -5.99 -1.96 -0.05
N LEU A 109 -6.54 -1.91 -1.27
CA LEU A 109 -5.95 -1.16 -2.37
C LEU A 109 -5.90 0.34 -2.09
N TYR A 110 -6.87 0.92 -1.38
CA TYR A 110 -6.84 2.32 -0.97
C TYR A 110 -5.59 2.64 -0.14
N VAL A 111 -5.21 1.75 0.78
CA VAL A 111 -3.97 1.92 1.58
C VAL A 111 -2.73 1.74 0.71
N GLY A 112 -2.72 0.73 -0.17
CA GLY A 112 -1.65 0.49 -1.13
C GLY A 112 -1.38 1.67 -2.07
N GLU A 113 -2.42 2.13 -2.76
CA GLU A 113 -2.35 3.27 -3.67
C GLU A 113 -2.06 4.58 -2.94
N GLY A 114 -2.67 4.81 -1.76
CA GLY A 114 -2.45 6.01 -0.97
C GLY A 114 -0.99 6.17 -0.51
N SER A 115 -0.32 5.07 -0.19
CA SER A 115 1.09 5.09 0.22
C SER A 115 2.05 5.57 -0.88
N LYS A 116 1.64 5.55 -2.16
CA LYS A 116 2.44 6.09 -3.29
C LYS A 116 2.57 7.62 -3.23
N LEU A 117 1.66 8.32 -2.55
CA LEU A 117 1.73 9.78 -2.38
C LEU A 117 2.92 10.17 -1.49
N GLY A 118 3.03 9.54 -0.32
CA GLY A 118 4.12 9.78 0.64
C GLY A 118 5.50 9.38 0.12
N ALA A 119 5.55 8.43 -0.83
CA ALA A 119 6.80 7.98 -1.45
C ALA A 119 7.59 9.10 -2.15
N GLY A 120 6.96 10.23 -2.49
CA GLY A 120 7.66 11.41 -3.04
C GLY A 120 8.67 12.04 -2.07
N PHE A 121 8.44 11.94 -0.76
CA PHE A 121 9.42 12.33 0.25
C PHE A 121 10.46 11.22 0.48
N LEU A 122 10.00 9.97 0.59
CA LEU A 122 10.86 8.82 0.89
C LEU A 122 11.93 8.58 -0.17
N ILE A 123 11.63 8.77 -1.46
CA ILE A 123 12.63 8.61 -2.53
C ILE A 123 13.82 9.58 -2.34
N LYS A 124 13.58 10.79 -1.85
CA LYS A 124 14.64 11.77 -1.59
C LYS A 124 15.54 11.34 -0.43
N LEU A 125 14.99 10.62 0.55
CA LEU A 125 15.77 10.05 1.65
C LEU A 125 16.60 8.84 1.17
N ALA A 126 15.98 7.95 0.39
CA ALA A 126 16.66 6.79 -0.20
C ALA A 126 17.84 7.21 -1.11
N GLN A 127 17.68 8.28 -1.89
CA GLN A 127 18.73 8.83 -2.74
C GLN A 127 19.96 9.30 -1.96
N LYS A 128 19.79 9.81 -0.73
CA LYS A 128 20.93 10.25 0.12
C LYS A 128 21.84 9.09 0.54
N ILE A 129 21.33 7.86 0.52
CA ILE A 129 22.06 6.63 0.87
C ILE A 129 22.32 5.75 -0.36
N GLY A 130 22.18 6.30 -1.57
CA GLY A 130 22.60 5.67 -2.83
C GLY A 130 21.52 4.90 -3.59
N PHE A 131 20.27 4.88 -3.14
CA PHE A 131 19.17 4.17 -3.83
C PHE A 131 18.33 5.11 -4.69
N THR A 132 18.03 4.68 -5.91
CA THR A 132 17.37 5.49 -6.93
C THR A 132 16.24 4.71 -7.59
N PRO A 133 15.37 5.36 -8.37
CA PRO A 133 14.34 4.66 -9.14
C PRO A 133 14.87 3.61 -10.12
N SER A 134 16.18 3.58 -10.41
CA SER A 134 16.82 2.57 -11.24
C SER A 134 17.71 1.60 -10.46
N PHE A 135 17.82 1.75 -9.14
CA PHE A 135 18.62 0.88 -8.28
C PHE A 135 18.11 0.89 -6.82
N GLY A 136 17.51 -0.21 -6.37
CA GLY A 136 17.03 -0.40 -4.99
C GLY A 136 15.81 0.42 -4.56
N ALA A 137 15.28 1.36 -5.36
CA ALA A 137 14.12 2.19 -5.00
C ALA A 137 13.09 2.38 -6.13
N ARG A 138 12.92 1.40 -7.03
CA ARG A 138 11.88 1.40 -8.09
C ARG A 138 10.48 1.55 -7.50
N HIS A 139 10.18 0.86 -6.40
CA HIS A 139 8.84 0.89 -5.78
C HIS A 139 8.44 2.28 -5.25
N LEU A 140 9.42 3.18 -5.08
CA LEU A 140 9.22 4.57 -4.68
C LEU A 140 9.14 5.53 -5.88
N ALA A 141 9.34 5.07 -7.12
CA ALA A 141 9.19 5.91 -8.31
C ALA A 141 7.77 6.50 -8.41
N PRO A 142 7.60 7.68 -9.03
CA PRO A 142 6.26 8.15 -9.37
C PRO A 142 5.65 7.28 -10.47
N ASP A 143 4.33 7.16 -10.47
CA ASP A 143 3.61 6.60 -11.62
C ASP A 143 3.91 7.44 -12.90
N PRO A 144 3.84 6.87 -14.11
CA PRO A 144 4.18 7.58 -15.36
C PRO A 144 3.42 8.90 -15.57
N GLU A 145 2.17 8.95 -15.11
CA GLU A 145 1.31 10.14 -15.18
C GLU A 145 1.46 11.10 -13.99
N GLY A 146 2.31 10.75 -13.02
CA GLY A 146 2.52 11.48 -11.77
C GLY A 146 1.59 11.01 -10.64
N ARG A 147 2.12 11.05 -9.40
CA ARG A 147 1.45 10.53 -8.19
C ARG A 147 0.07 11.12 -7.95
N GLY A 148 -0.05 12.44 -8.12
CA GLY A 148 -1.30 13.16 -7.84
C GLY A 148 -2.41 12.75 -8.80
N LEU A 149 -2.09 12.66 -10.09
CA LEU A 149 -3.08 12.29 -11.11
C LEU A 149 -3.47 10.81 -10.98
N SER A 150 -2.48 9.92 -10.82
CA SER A 150 -2.70 8.48 -10.57
C SER A 150 -3.60 8.24 -9.35
N TRP A 151 -3.35 8.96 -8.25
CA TRP A 151 -4.18 8.88 -7.04
C TRP A 151 -5.59 9.42 -7.24
N ASN A 152 -5.73 10.54 -7.95
CA ASN A 152 -7.04 11.13 -8.23
C ASN A 152 -7.91 10.17 -9.06
N ARG A 153 -7.33 9.51 -10.08
CA ARG A 153 -8.03 8.51 -10.89
C ARG A 153 -8.51 7.32 -10.06
N PHE A 154 -7.65 6.78 -9.19
CA PHE A 154 -8.04 5.69 -8.31
C PHE A 154 -9.21 6.09 -7.39
N ARG A 155 -9.10 7.27 -6.76
CA ARG A 155 -10.17 7.78 -5.88
C ARG A 155 -11.47 8.00 -6.63
N GLU A 156 -11.41 8.62 -7.80
CA GLU A 156 -12.57 8.88 -8.64
C GLU A 156 -13.27 7.58 -9.03
N ALA A 157 -12.52 6.54 -9.40
CA ALA A 157 -13.06 5.22 -9.71
C ALA A 157 -13.84 4.62 -8.53
N ILE A 158 -13.27 4.60 -7.33
CA ILE A 158 -13.94 4.02 -6.15
C ILE A 158 -15.08 4.91 -5.62
N ASP A 159 -15.01 6.23 -5.82
CA ASP A 159 -16.05 7.19 -5.40
C ASP A 159 -17.32 7.05 -6.24
N HIS A 160 -17.21 6.58 -7.49
CA HIS A 160 -18.33 6.37 -8.42
C HIS A 160 -18.78 4.91 -8.52
N ALA A 161 -18.31 4.04 -7.63
CA ALA A 161 -18.64 2.61 -7.64
C ALA A 161 -19.79 2.30 -6.64
N PRO A 162 -21.06 2.27 -7.08
CA PRO A 162 -22.19 1.98 -6.19
C PRO A 162 -22.18 0.55 -5.65
N GLU A 163 -21.40 -0.35 -6.24
CA GLU A 163 -21.26 -1.75 -5.82
C GLU A 163 -20.41 -1.90 -4.56
N LEU A 164 -19.61 -0.89 -4.20
CA LEU A 164 -18.74 -0.93 -3.04
C LEU A 164 -19.49 -0.51 -1.78
N ASP A 165 -19.55 -1.40 -0.79
CA ASP A 165 -20.06 -1.08 0.54
C ASP A 165 -19.01 -0.24 1.31
N PRO A 166 -19.33 1.02 1.69
CA PRO A 166 -18.39 1.87 2.41
C PRO A 166 -17.92 1.31 3.74
N ALA A 167 -18.78 0.60 4.48
CA ALA A 167 -18.41 0.04 5.78
C ALA A 167 -17.38 -1.09 5.61
N ARG A 168 -17.57 -1.94 4.60
CA ARG A 168 -16.63 -3.02 4.25
C ARG A 168 -15.31 -2.49 3.70
N CYS A 169 -15.34 -1.40 2.92
CA CYS A 169 -14.13 -0.72 2.47
C CYS A 169 -13.33 -0.16 3.65
N ILE A 170 -13.99 0.49 4.61
CA ILE A 170 -13.34 1.00 5.82
C ILE A 170 -12.72 -0.13 6.63
N GLN A 171 -13.44 -1.25 6.79
CA GLN A 171 -12.89 -2.44 7.45
C GLN A 171 -11.62 -2.92 6.74
N GLY A 172 -11.64 -3.08 5.41
CA GLY A 172 -10.47 -3.50 4.63
C GLY A 172 -9.28 -2.56 4.78
N ALA A 173 -9.51 -1.24 4.77
CA ALA A 173 -8.43 -0.27 4.96
C ALA A 173 -7.83 -0.34 6.37
N GLN A 174 -8.66 -0.50 7.40
CA GLN A 174 -8.20 -0.69 8.77
C GLN A 174 -7.41 -2.00 8.93
N ASP A 175 -7.82 -3.07 8.24
CA ASP A 175 -7.14 -4.36 8.24
C ASP A 175 -5.74 -4.23 7.61
N ALA A 176 -5.67 -3.59 6.45
CA ALA A 176 -4.40 -3.31 5.77
C ALA A 176 -3.42 -2.56 6.68
N PHE A 177 -3.87 -1.49 7.35
CA PHE A 177 -3.02 -0.77 8.31
C PHE A 177 -2.59 -1.64 9.52
N ARG A 178 -3.48 -2.51 10.03
CA ARG A 178 -3.11 -3.46 11.11
C ARG A 178 -2.01 -4.43 10.64
N HIS A 179 -2.07 -4.90 9.40
CA HIS A 179 -1.03 -5.76 8.84
C HIS A 179 0.32 -5.04 8.71
N VAL A 180 0.35 -3.80 8.20
CA VAL A 180 1.61 -3.04 8.11
C VAL A 180 2.22 -2.83 9.50
N ARG A 181 1.41 -2.48 10.50
CA ARG A 181 1.89 -2.33 11.89
C ARG A 181 2.46 -3.63 12.45
N ARG A 182 1.79 -4.76 12.24
CA ARG A 182 2.29 -6.08 12.68
C ARG A 182 3.66 -6.39 12.08
N TYR A 183 3.85 -6.12 10.78
CA TYR A 183 5.16 -6.32 10.13
C TYR A 183 6.24 -5.35 10.64
N LEU A 184 5.86 -4.15 11.07
CA LEU A 184 6.78 -3.18 11.67
C LEU A 184 7.19 -3.57 13.10
N GLU A 185 6.24 -4.06 13.90
CA GLU A 185 6.44 -4.43 15.31
C GLU A 185 7.13 -5.78 15.48
N SER A 186 6.79 -6.77 14.65
CA SER A 186 7.31 -8.13 14.74
C SER A 186 7.82 -8.63 13.38
N PRO A 187 9.04 -8.23 12.97
CA PRO A 187 9.60 -8.61 11.67
C PRO A 187 9.84 -10.11 11.49
N GLU A 188 9.81 -10.92 12.55
CA GLU A 188 10.12 -12.36 12.52
C GLU A 188 8.89 -13.27 12.75
N ASP A 189 7.80 -12.78 13.35
CA ASP A 189 6.68 -13.61 13.88
C ASP A 189 5.42 -13.71 12.98
N VAL A 190 5.49 -13.36 11.69
CA VAL A 190 4.34 -13.52 10.76
C VAL A 190 4.43 -14.83 9.96
N LEU A 191 5.23 -15.79 10.44
CA LEU A 191 5.31 -17.16 9.91
C LEU A 191 4.29 -18.11 10.56
N MET A 192 3.58 -17.66 11.59
CA MET A 192 2.51 -18.45 12.21
C MET A 192 1.28 -17.57 12.37
N HIS A 193 0.30 -17.72 11.48
CA HIS A 193 -1.08 -18.08 11.81
C HIS A 193 -1.91 -18.00 10.52
N PRO A 194 -2.74 -19.02 10.22
CA PRO A 194 -3.63 -19.05 9.06
C PRO A 194 -4.72 -17.97 9.12
#